data_AF-A0A6P8ASL1-F1
#
_entry.id   AF-A0A6P8ASL1-F1
#
_cell.length_a   1.000
_cell.length_b   1.000
_cell.length_c   1.000
_cell.angle_alpha   90.00
_cell.angle_beta   90.00
_cell.angle_gamma   90.00
#
_symmetry.space_group_name_H-M   'P 1'
#
loop_
_entity.id
_entity.type
_entity.pdbx_description
1 polymer ?
#
loop_
_entity_poly.entity_id
_entity_poly.type
_entity_poly.pdbx_seq_one_letter_code
_entity_poly.pdbx_strand_id
1 'polypeptide(L)'
;MATKIFVFGSVNGQLQPAFAKLATLQAKNNFAFAVVAGNLFTEADDDAVAALLNGTLKVPLPTYFTVGSTPLPPRIVEKIVAEEEICENLHYLNKRSVTKTSEGVRIATLGGLLDTNIVGQSKEHHLPFHTAEDAKALRGANSADILLTATWPAAVWNGSRVNLAVDPTTISSSEHVAELCAALKPKYHFAMNTSDVFYEREAFFHPPKSEAETSFEITRFLSLASFGNSSKAKAMYAFSLQTETVSILPTGTTVSPFYKSGPKKRTADEAEGYSRFAREDDGDRRNKRRRNDRNRSPPPGPDRCFFCLSNPNLPTHMVCTIGEDAYIATAKGPLPSAQTFQEQGLDFPAHMIIVPLTHAPTLTKKHMGAEADATFKECTRFRESLQAMVSSLSKHKLGTVSWEISRERGIHPHWQVIPISTDMIKRGLVEAAFQVEAENTKLPKLEERDFGLGDEVDGDYFRVWIHAEDDDENGGSIISKCLLMRFDQSVRFDLQFGRKVMAKLLGLEKRFQWRDCVQTEQEEKQEADAIREAFKPWDFTT
;
A
#
# COMPACT_ATOMS: atom_id res chain seq x y z
N MET A 1 25.02 23.33 -0.20
CA MET A 1 25.42 23.91 1.11
C MET A 1 24.39 23.50 2.17
N ALA A 2 24.79 23.39 3.44
CA ALA A 2 23.90 22.95 4.52
C ALA A 2 23.59 24.06 5.54
N THR A 3 22.31 24.33 5.78
CA THR A 3 21.84 25.39 6.70
C THR A 3 21.64 24.81 8.09
N LYS A 4 22.33 25.32 9.11
CA LYS A 4 22.13 24.92 10.51
C LYS A 4 20.87 25.58 11.07
N ILE A 5 19.93 24.77 11.57
CA ILE A 5 18.63 25.21 12.07
C ILE A 5 18.41 24.66 13.49
N PHE A 6 17.86 25.50 14.36
CA PHE A 6 17.44 25.12 15.72
C PHE A 6 15.92 25.02 15.81
N VAL A 7 15.39 24.11 16.63
CA VAL A 7 13.94 23.92 16.83
C VAL A 7 13.60 23.74 18.30
N PHE A 8 12.61 24.49 18.79
CA PHE A 8 11.92 24.27 20.06
C PHE A 8 10.61 23.51 19.85
N GLY A 9 10.21 22.70 20.84
CA GLY A 9 8.81 22.31 21.03
C GLY A 9 7.97 23.49 21.56
N SER A 10 6.89 23.20 22.29
CA SER A 10 6.08 24.23 22.95
C SER A 10 6.88 24.91 24.07
N VAL A 11 7.04 26.23 24.01
CA VAL A 11 7.70 27.05 25.05
C VAL A 11 6.71 27.46 26.15
N ASN A 12 5.41 27.55 25.84
CA ASN A 12 4.32 27.82 26.78
C ASN A 12 4.62 29.04 27.69
N GLY A 13 5.05 30.17 27.11
CA GLY A 13 5.35 31.41 27.85
C GLY A 13 6.71 31.46 28.56
N GLN A 14 7.50 30.38 28.59
CA GLN A 14 8.84 30.35 29.19
C GLN A 14 9.92 31.07 28.34
N LEU A 15 9.60 32.27 27.83
CA LEU A 15 10.40 33.01 26.84
C LEU A 15 11.82 33.31 27.32
N GLN A 16 11.97 33.84 28.54
CA GLN A 16 13.27 34.24 29.09
C GLN A 16 14.26 33.07 29.21
N PRO A 17 13.95 31.94 29.87
CA PRO A 17 14.87 30.80 29.93
C PRO A 17 15.05 30.12 28.57
N ALA A 18 14.04 30.10 27.69
CA ALA A 18 14.17 29.56 26.33
C ALA A 18 15.17 30.39 25.49
N PHE A 19 15.02 31.73 25.44
CA PHE A 19 15.93 32.59 24.68
C PHE A 19 17.33 32.67 25.31
N ALA A 20 17.47 32.62 26.64
CA ALA A 20 18.78 32.49 27.29
C ALA A 20 19.48 31.17 26.91
N LYS A 21 18.73 30.06 26.81
CA LYS A 21 19.23 28.78 26.32
C LYS A 21 19.60 28.84 24.84
N LEU A 22 18.79 29.51 24.03
CA LEU A 22 19.02 29.72 22.60
C LEU A 22 20.31 30.52 22.37
N ALA A 23 20.53 31.62 23.08
CA ALA A 23 21.77 32.41 23.01
C ALA A 23 23.01 31.57 23.34
N THR A 24 22.92 30.76 24.42
CA THR A 24 24.01 29.87 24.88
C THR A 24 24.36 28.79 23.84
N LEU A 25 23.38 28.33 23.05
CA LEU A 25 23.60 27.36 21.99
C LEU A 25 24.01 28.02 20.66
N GLN A 26 23.49 29.21 20.37
CA GLN A 26 23.84 30.00 19.18
C GLN A 26 25.32 30.36 19.18
N ALA A 27 25.83 30.90 20.29
CA ALA A 27 27.23 31.25 20.47
C ALA A 27 28.21 30.06 20.31
N LYS A 28 27.72 28.81 20.35
CA LYS A 28 28.53 27.58 20.18
C LYS A 28 28.39 26.95 18.80
N ASN A 29 27.23 27.07 18.16
CA ASN A 29 26.90 26.31 16.96
C ASN A 29 26.76 27.16 15.69
N ASN A 30 26.44 28.46 15.84
CA ASN A 30 26.10 29.39 14.77
C ASN A 30 25.01 28.84 13.83
N PHE A 31 23.79 28.73 14.34
CA PHE A 31 22.57 28.48 13.56
C PHE A 31 22.23 29.72 12.74
N ALA A 32 21.59 29.53 11.58
CA ALA A 32 21.09 30.63 10.77
C ALA A 32 19.77 31.20 11.32
N PHE A 33 18.85 30.30 11.70
CA PHE A 33 17.58 30.66 12.33
C PHE A 33 17.10 29.58 13.29
N ALA A 34 16.15 29.96 14.14
CA ALA A 34 15.40 29.08 15.02
C ALA A 34 13.93 28.97 14.59
N VAL A 35 13.27 27.88 14.99
CA VAL A 35 11.86 27.61 14.73
C VAL A 35 11.18 27.15 16.02
N VAL A 36 9.95 27.58 16.26
CA VAL A 36 9.11 27.09 17.36
C VAL A 36 7.99 26.23 16.77
N ALA A 37 8.00 24.93 17.09
CA ALA A 37 7.07 23.93 16.53
C ALA A 37 5.81 23.73 17.37
N GLY A 38 5.60 24.54 18.41
CA GLY A 38 4.44 24.52 19.30
C GLY A 38 4.12 25.90 19.86
N ASN A 39 3.35 25.96 20.95
CA ASN A 39 2.96 27.24 21.57
C ASN A 39 4.20 28.01 22.04
N LEU A 40 4.47 29.20 21.48
CA LEU A 40 5.53 30.08 21.98
C LEU A 40 5.08 30.79 23.28
N PHE A 41 3.88 31.36 23.24
CA PHE A 41 3.24 32.12 24.32
C PHE A 41 2.22 31.28 25.10
N THR A 42 1.60 31.87 26.11
CA THR A 42 0.30 31.44 26.66
C THR A 42 -0.79 32.42 26.22
N GLU A 43 -2.03 32.25 26.71
CA GLU A 43 -3.13 33.20 26.48
C GLU A 43 -2.94 34.53 27.24
N ALA A 44 -2.12 34.55 28.29
CA ALA A 44 -1.95 35.69 29.17
C ALA A 44 -0.95 36.71 28.61
N ASP A 45 -1.26 38.00 28.79
CA ASP A 45 -0.33 39.10 28.56
C ASP A 45 0.51 39.30 29.84
N ASP A 46 1.66 38.63 29.90
CA ASP A 46 2.53 38.58 31.08
C ASP A 46 3.74 39.54 31.01
N ASP A 47 4.53 39.59 32.09
CA ASP A 47 5.73 40.42 32.15
C ASP A 47 6.79 40.02 31.10
N ALA A 48 6.79 38.78 30.60
CA ALA A 48 7.69 38.34 29.55
C ALA A 48 7.23 38.81 28.16
N VAL A 49 5.92 38.87 27.90
CA VAL A 49 5.32 39.54 26.73
C VAL A 49 5.66 41.04 26.76
N ALA A 50 5.50 41.70 27.91
CA ALA A 50 5.85 43.12 28.07
C ALA A 50 7.36 43.36 27.84
N ALA A 51 8.23 42.52 28.42
CA ALA A 51 9.68 42.60 28.24
C ALA A 51 10.14 42.30 26.80
N LEU A 52 9.39 41.46 26.07
CA LEU A 52 9.64 41.18 24.66
C LEU A 52 9.27 42.40 23.78
N LEU A 53 8.07 42.96 23.98
CA LEU A 53 7.56 44.10 23.21
C LEU A 53 8.36 45.40 23.44
N ASN A 54 8.94 45.57 24.64
CA ASN A 54 9.78 46.74 24.95
C ASN A 54 11.29 46.53 24.63
N GLY A 55 11.67 45.36 24.10
CA GLY A 55 13.05 45.06 23.68
C GLY A 55 14.04 44.72 24.81
N THR A 56 13.58 44.60 26.06
CA THR A 56 14.40 44.14 27.20
C THR A 56 14.77 42.66 27.05
N LEU A 57 13.83 41.83 26.60
CA LEU A 57 14.05 40.42 26.28
C LEU A 57 14.39 40.26 24.79
N LYS A 58 15.69 40.17 24.48
CA LYS A 58 16.18 40.04 23.11
C LYS A 58 16.11 38.61 22.58
N VAL A 59 15.67 38.46 21.33
CA VAL A 59 15.69 37.19 20.58
C VAL A 59 17.06 37.04 19.89
N PRO A 60 17.86 35.98 20.17
CA PRO A 60 19.29 35.96 19.80
C PRO A 60 19.64 35.74 18.31
N LEU A 61 18.67 35.34 17.50
CA LEU A 61 18.78 35.11 16.05
C LEU A 61 17.35 35.04 15.47
N PRO A 62 17.16 35.22 14.14
CA PRO A 62 15.85 35.10 13.50
C PRO A 62 15.10 33.85 13.94
N THR A 63 13.94 34.04 14.57
CA THR A 63 13.14 32.99 15.19
C THR A 63 11.73 33.02 14.60
N TYR A 64 11.33 31.91 13.99
CA TYR A 64 10.06 31.79 13.29
C TYR A 64 9.05 30.97 14.11
N PHE A 65 7.82 31.45 14.22
CA PHE A 65 6.74 30.75 14.95
C PHE A 65 5.39 30.90 14.24
N THR A 66 4.42 30.06 14.62
CA THR A 66 3.01 30.17 14.21
C THR A 66 2.10 29.96 15.43
N VAL A 67 0.78 30.06 15.26
CA VAL A 67 -0.18 29.80 16.34
C VAL A 67 -0.31 28.29 16.60
N GLY A 68 -0.23 27.87 17.86
CA GLY A 68 -0.34 26.47 18.27
C GLY A 68 -1.77 26.09 18.67
N SER A 69 -1.94 25.44 19.83
CA SER A 69 -3.27 25.12 20.39
C SER A 69 -3.88 26.27 21.20
N THR A 70 -3.06 27.14 21.78
CA THR A 70 -3.53 28.29 22.57
C THR A 70 -3.62 29.56 21.72
N PRO A 71 -4.60 30.43 21.99
CA PRO A 71 -4.57 31.84 21.58
C PRO A 71 -3.22 32.52 21.86
N LEU A 72 -2.93 33.56 21.09
CA LEU A 72 -1.80 34.47 21.34
C LEU A 72 -2.25 35.60 22.29
N PRO A 73 -1.33 36.19 23.09
CA PRO A 73 -1.65 37.31 23.98
C PRO A 73 -2.24 38.51 23.22
N PRO A 74 -3.18 39.27 23.81
CA PRO A 74 -3.86 40.39 23.12
C PRO A 74 -2.91 41.38 22.45
N ARG A 75 -1.83 41.85 23.10
CA ARG A 75 -0.88 42.80 22.48
C ARG A 75 -0.10 42.20 21.30
N ILE A 76 0.11 40.89 21.31
CA ILE A 76 0.74 40.17 20.19
C ILE A 76 -0.25 40.08 19.02
N VAL A 77 -1.54 39.84 19.29
CA VAL A 77 -2.60 39.87 18.27
C VAL A 77 -2.77 41.27 17.67
N GLU A 78 -2.79 42.32 18.50
CA GLU A 78 -2.87 43.73 18.06
C GLU A 78 -1.78 44.06 17.04
N LYS A 79 -0.50 43.75 17.35
CA LYS A 79 0.61 43.94 16.40
C LYS A 79 0.47 43.11 15.13
N ILE A 80 0.08 41.84 15.23
CA ILE A 80 -0.11 40.97 14.06
C ILE A 80 -1.23 41.50 13.14
N VAL A 81 -2.29 42.07 13.70
CA VAL A 81 -3.41 42.66 12.95
C VAL A 81 -3.04 44.03 12.35
N ALA A 82 -2.13 44.76 12.99
CA ALA A 82 -1.56 46.01 12.47
C ALA A 82 -0.40 45.81 11.45
N GLU A 83 -0.03 44.55 11.16
CA GLU A 83 1.15 44.17 10.36
C GLU A 83 2.50 44.72 10.91
N GLU A 84 2.56 44.99 12.23
CA GLU A 84 3.76 45.50 12.91
C GLU A 84 4.76 44.40 13.31
N GLU A 85 6.05 44.73 13.33
CA GLU A 85 7.08 43.85 13.91
C GLU A 85 6.88 43.69 15.42
N ILE A 86 6.74 42.44 15.88
CA ILE A 86 6.54 42.12 17.30
C ILE A 86 7.74 42.61 18.12
N CYS A 87 8.92 42.10 17.80
CA CYS A 87 10.23 42.56 18.25
C CYS A 87 11.34 42.08 17.30
N GLU A 88 12.53 42.67 17.42
CA GLU A 88 13.73 42.34 16.64
C GLU A 88 13.98 40.81 16.61
N ASN A 89 14.15 40.26 15.40
CA ASN A 89 14.40 38.84 15.14
C ASN A 89 13.24 37.86 15.48
N LEU A 90 12.00 38.32 15.74
CA LEU A 90 10.85 37.45 15.96
C LEU A 90 9.80 37.57 14.84
N HIS A 91 9.64 36.50 14.07
CA HIS A 91 8.84 36.51 12.85
C HIS A 91 7.64 35.57 12.94
N TYR A 92 6.43 36.14 12.86
CA TYR A 92 5.20 35.36 12.81
C TYR A 92 4.94 34.86 11.39
N LEU A 93 4.82 33.54 11.23
CA LEU A 93 4.62 32.88 9.93
C LEU A 93 3.16 32.82 9.49
N ASN A 94 2.23 33.49 10.18
CA ASN A 94 0.78 33.29 10.05
C ASN A 94 0.34 31.85 10.33
N LYS A 95 -0.96 31.66 10.62
CA LYS A 95 -1.58 30.32 10.68
C LYS A 95 -1.37 29.52 9.40
N ARG A 96 -1.38 30.16 8.23
CA ARG A 96 -1.39 29.51 6.92
C ARG A 96 -0.55 30.28 5.90
N SER A 97 0.72 29.95 5.77
CA SER A 97 1.60 30.53 4.75
C SER A 97 2.64 29.55 4.19
N VAL A 98 3.38 30.01 3.19
CA VAL A 98 4.69 29.46 2.83
C VAL A 98 5.69 30.60 2.73
N THR A 99 6.58 30.67 3.72
CA THR A 99 7.60 31.72 3.84
C THR A 99 8.96 31.18 3.41
N LYS A 100 9.73 32.00 2.69
CA LYS A 100 11.11 31.68 2.30
C LYS A 100 12.08 32.53 3.13
N THR A 101 12.99 31.90 3.86
CA THR A 101 13.99 32.60 4.68
C THR A 101 15.11 33.20 3.84
N SER A 102 15.94 34.04 4.46
CA SER A 102 17.17 34.62 3.89
C SER A 102 18.15 33.58 3.30
N GLU A 103 18.20 32.39 3.90
CA GLU A 103 19.05 31.25 3.48
C GLU A 103 18.40 30.45 2.35
N GLY A 104 17.21 30.85 1.91
CA GLY A 104 16.44 30.24 0.85
C GLY A 104 15.54 29.07 1.27
N VAL A 105 15.48 28.73 2.56
CA VAL A 105 14.68 27.61 3.10
C VAL A 105 13.20 27.95 3.05
N ARG A 106 12.36 27.04 2.52
CA ARG A 106 10.90 27.24 2.46
C ARG A 106 10.20 26.54 3.62
N ILE A 107 9.58 27.34 4.49
CA ILE A 107 8.80 26.89 5.64
C ILE A 107 7.31 27.03 5.30
N ALA A 108 6.58 25.93 5.29
CA ALA A 108 5.12 25.91 5.19
C ALA A 108 4.49 25.78 6.59
N THR A 109 3.43 26.53 6.87
CA THR A 109 2.75 26.52 8.18
C THR A 109 1.28 26.17 8.07
N LEU A 110 0.82 25.31 8.98
CA LEU A 110 -0.59 25.13 9.33
C LEU A 110 -0.74 25.11 10.86
N GLY A 111 -0.80 26.30 11.44
CA GLY A 111 -1.08 26.52 12.86
C GLY A 111 -2.53 26.22 13.23
N GLY A 112 -2.81 26.20 14.54
CA GLY A 112 -4.15 25.95 15.07
C GLY A 112 -4.59 24.48 15.07
N LEU A 113 -5.57 24.15 15.92
CA LEU A 113 -6.27 22.86 15.91
C LEU A 113 -7.34 22.83 14.80
N LEU A 114 -7.78 21.64 14.38
CA LEU A 114 -8.83 21.53 13.37
C LEU A 114 -10.21 21.86 13.99
N ASP A 115 -10.88 22.89 13.48
CA ASP A 115 -12.30 23.13 13.75
C ASP A 115 -13.15 22.58 12.59
N THR A 116 -14.17 21.78 12.93
CA THR A 116 -15.11 21.15 11.98
C THR A 116 -16.40 21.95 11.80
N ASN A 117 -16.65 22.96 12.63
CA ASN A 117 -17.86 23.79 12.58
C ASN A 117 -17.75 24.92 11.56
N ILE A 118 -16.52 25.37 11.26
CA ILE A 118 -16.25 26.47 10.33
C ILE A 118 -16.05 25.91 8.91
N VAL A 119 -16.97 26.27 8.01
CA VAL A 119 -16.90 25.95 6.57
C VAL A 119 -16.32 27.12 5.79
N GLY A 120 -15.43 26.84 4.83
CA GLY A 120 -14.64 27.83 4.10
C GLY A 120 -13.21 27.96 4.64
N GLN A 121 -12.42 28.87 4.05
CA GLN A 121 -11.07 29.20 4.53
C GLN A 121 -11.09 30.13 5.75
N SER A 122 -10.11 29.99 6.65
CA SER A 122 -9.92 30.93 7.76
C SER A 122 -9.61 32.34 7.25
N LYS A 123 -10.42 33.33 7.66
CA LYS A 123 -10.13 34.76 7.42
C LYS A 123 -9.13 35.32 8.44
N GLU A 124 -9.27 34.92 9.71
CA GLU A 124 -8.45 35.43 10.80
C GLU A 124 -7.17 34.60 10.93
N HIS A 125 -6.02 35.22 10.62
CA HIS A 125 -4.73 34.54 10.56
C HIS A 125 -4.11 34.23 11.92
N HIS A 126 -4.59 34.85 13.01
CA HIS A 126 -4.04 34.72 14.37
C HIS A 126 -4.78 33.71 15.27
N LEU A 127 -6.03 33.33 14.95
CA LEU A 127 -6.81 32.40 15.78
C LEU A 127 -6.22 30.96 15.78
N PRO A 128 -6.25 30.24 16.91
CA PRO A 128 -5.67 28.89 17.09
C PRO A 128 -6.53 27.76 16.49
N PHE A 129 -7.28 28.04 15.42
CA PHE A 129 -8.15 27.08 14.74
C PHE A 129 -7.95 27.17 13.22
N HIS A 130 -7.76 26.04 12.54
CA HIS A 130 -7.71 25.94 11.08
C HIS A 130 -8.86 25.09 10.54
N THR A 131 -9.17 25.26 9.26
CA THR A 131 -10.17 24.48 8.53
C THR A 131 -9.53 23.48 7.58
N ALA A 132 -10.30 22.49 7.13
CA ALA A 132 -9.87 21.57 6.08
C ALA A 132 -9.47 22.31 4.77
N GLU A 133 -10.07 23.47 4.48
CA GLU A 133 -9.72 24.28 3.31
C GLU A 133 -8.38 25.00 3.45
N ASP A 134 -7.95 25.34 4.66
CA ASP A 134 -6.63 25.92 4.91
C ASP A 134 -5.52 24.93 4.57
N ALA A 135 -5.66 23.68 5.01
CA ALA A 135 -4.79 22.57 4.64
C ALA A 135 -4.83 22.23 3.14
N LYS A 136 -5.96 22.49 2.47
CA LYS A 136 -6.15 22.28 1.02
C LYS A 136 -5.48 23.38 0.20
N ALA A 137 -5.58 24.64 0.62
CA ALA A 137 -4.98 25.79 -0.05
C ALA A 137 -3.44 25.70 -0.11
N LEU A 138 -2.80 25.30 0.99
CA LEU A 138 -1.34 25.14 1.07
C LEU A 138 -0.76 24.13 0.07
N ARG A 139 -1.55 23.15 -0.39
CA ARG A 139 -1.11 22.15 -1.40
C ARG A 139 -0.69 22.81 -2.72
N GLY A 140 -1.20 24.01 -3.02
CA GLY A 140 -0.84 24.81 -4.19
C GLY A 140 0.63 25.29 -4.21
N ALA A 141 1.36 25.23 -3.10
CA ALA A 141 2.79 25.55 -3.07
C ALA A 141 3.70 24.46 -3.66
N ASN A 142 3.18 23.24 -3.89
CA ASN A 142 3.83 22.08 -4.52
C ASN A 142 5.08 21.49 -3.81
N SER A 143 5.81 22.25 -2.99
CA SER A 143 6.96 21.76 -2.23
C SER A 143 7.33 22.70 -1.07
N ALA A 144 7.83 22.12 0.03
CA ALA A 144 8.42 22.84 1.15
C ALA A 144 9.71 22.15 1.60
N ASP A 145 10.59 22.85 2.32
CA ASP A 145 11.75 22.24 2.97
C ASP A 145 11.42 21.83 4.41
N ILE A 146 10.62 22.66 5.10
CA ILE A 146 10.09 22.40 6.44
C ILE A 146 8.57 22.59 6.43
N LEU A 147 7.84 21.67 7.07
CA LEU A 147 6.41 21.81 7.38
C LEU A 147 6.22 21.88 8.90
N LEU A 148 5.45 22.87 9.36
CA LEU A 148 5.09 23.06 10.77
C LEU A 148 3.59 22.92 10.95
N THR A 149 3.14 22.02 11.84
CA THR A 149 1.70 21.83 12.12
C THR A 149 1.39 21.69 13.60
N ALA A 150 0.28 22.31 14.05
CA ALA A 150 -0.15 22.21 15.44
C ALA A 150 -0.91 20.89 15.77
N THR A 151 -1.30 20.12 14.75
CA THR A 151 -1.78 18.72 14.90
C THR A 151 -0.83 17.77 14.19
N TRP A 152 -0.80 16.51 14.60
CA TRP A 152 -0.04 15.47 13.89
C TRP A 152 -0.73 15.10 12.56
N PRO A 153 0.02 14.69 11.54
CA PRO A 153 -0.57 13.96 10.41
C PRO A 153 -1.11 12.60 10.90
N ALA A 154 -2.35 12.26 10.55
CA ALA A 154 -2.95 10.97 10.89
C ALA A 154 -2.13 9.78 10.35
N ALA A 155 -2.11 8.68 11.10
CA ALA A 155 -1.41 7.43 10.78
C ALA A 155 0.13 7.56 10.62
N VAL A 156 0.76 8.63 11.10
CA VAL A 156 2.22 8.85 10.97
C VAL A 156 3.09 7.84 11.71
N TRP A 157 2.54 7.04 12.61
CA TRP A 157 3.22 5.90 13.24
C TRP A 157 3.21 4.63 12.37
N ASN A 158 2.37 4.54 11.33
CA ASN A 158 2.25 3.33 10.52
C ASN A 158 3.57 3.02 9.77
N GLY A 159 3.97 1.75 9.79
CA GLY A 159 5.20 1.26 9.16
C GLY A 159 6.50 1.67 9.86
N SER A 160 6.43 2.34 11.02
CA SER A 160 7.59 2.61 11.88
C SER A 160 7.88 1.41 12.78
N ARG A 161 9.16 1.18 13.13
CA ARG A 161 9.57 0.26 14.21
C ARG A 161 9.72 0.99 15.55
N VAL A 162 9.57 2.32 15.57
CA VAL A 162 9.57 3.14 16.79
C VAL A 162 8.16 3.12 17.39
N ASN A 163 8.00 2.32 18.44
CA ASN A 163 6.77 2.25 19.24
C ASN A 163 6.40 3.63 19.79
N LEU A 164 5.10 3.95 19.81
CA LEU A 164 4.57 5.09 20.54
C LEU A 164 4.58 4.80 22.04
N ALA A 165 5.05 5.75 22.85
CA ALA A 165 5.05 5.67 24.32
C ALA A 165 3.70 6.06 24.96
N VAL A 166 2.70 6.38 24.14
CA VAL A 166 1.34 6.78 24.51
C VAL A 166 0.35 6.17 23.51
N ASP A 167 -0.89 5.93 23.96
CA ASP A 167 -1.95 5.38 23.11
C ASP A 167 -2.22 6.31 21.91
N PRO A 168 -2.24 5.81 20.66
CA PRO A 168 -2.50 6.61 19.47
C PRO A 168 -3.80 7.43 19.51
N THR A 169 -4.82 6.97 20.25
CA THR A 169 -6.10 7.68 20.42
C THR A 169 -5.98 8.98 21.23
N THR A 170 -4.91 9.14 22.01
CA THR A 170 -4.63 10.37 22.77
C THR A 170 -3.91 11.44 21.96
N ILE A 171 -3.46 11.12 20.74
CA ILE A 171 -2.66 12.01 19.89
C ILE A 171 -3.58 12.79 18.95
N SER A 172 -3.64 14.11 19.14
CA SER A 172 -4.38 15.02 18.24
C SER A 172 -3.79 14.97 16.83
N SER A 173 -4.45 14.22 15.94
CA SER A 173 -3.97 13.94 14.58
C SER A 173 -5.09 14.09 13.54
N SER A 174 -4.72 14.49 12.33
CA SER A 174 -5.70 14.82 11.27
C SER A 174 -5.29 14.33 9.88
N GLU A 175 -6.28 13.87 9.12
CA GLU A 175 -6.11 13.34 7.77
C GLU A 175 -5.71 14.42 6.76
N HIS A 176 -6.25 15.64 6.92
CA HIS A 176 -5.91 16.79 6.08
C HIS A 176 -4.42 17.19 6.19
N VAL A 177 -3.79 16.98 7.35
CA VAL A 177 -2.35 17.22 7.57
C VAL A 177 -1.49 16.09 7.00
N ALA A 178 -1.94 14.83 7.06
CA ALA A 178 -1.29 13.72 6.35
C ALA A 178 -1.26 13.97 4.83
N GLU A 179 -2.38 14.39 4.25
CA GLU A 179 -2.45 14.75 2.82
C GLU A 179 -1.65 16.01 2.47
N LEU A 180 -1.57 17.00 3.38
CA LEU A 180 -0.71 18.17 3.18
C LEU A 180 0.78 17.78 3.15
N CYS A 181 1.22 16.89 4.04
CA CYS A 181 2.58 16.38 4.06
C CYS A 181 2.89 15.53 2.81
N ALA A 182 1.94 14.70 2.35
CA ALA A 182 2.06 13.96 1.09
C ALA A 182 2.09 14.88 -0.15
N ALA A 183 1.45 16.05 -0.10
CA ALA A 183 1.43 17.02 -1.20
C ALA A 183 2.69 17.90 -1.28
N LEU A 184 3.22 18.34 -0.12
CA LEU A 184 4.40 19.21 -0.03
C LEU A 184 5.73 18.47 0.10
N LYS A 185 5.70 17.17 0.44
CA LYS A 185 6.86 16.28 0.61
C LYS A 185 8.06 16.91 1.37
N PRO A 186 7.83 17.52 2.54
CA PRO A 186 8.82 18.35 3.22
C PRO A 186 10.03 17.54 3.70
N LYS A 187 11.24 18.09 3.69
CA LYS A 187 12.43 17.39 4.19
C LYS A 187 12.36 17.12 5.70
N TYR A 188 11.74 18.04 6.43
CA TYR A 188 11.37 17.89 7.84
C TYR A 188 9.91 18.30 8.08
N HIS A 189 9.17 17.48 8.82
CA HIS A 189 7.84 17.83 9.33
C HIS A 189 7.90 17.82 10.86
N PHE A 190 7.78 19.00 11.46
CA PHE A 190 7.63 19.14 12.91
C PHE A 190 6.16 19.32 13.26
N ALA A 191 5.66 18.49 14.18
CA ALA A 191 4.35 18.67 14.78
C ALA A 191 4.46 18.99 16.27
N MET A 192 3.57 19.86 16.75
CA MET A 192 3.40 20.11 18.18
C MET A 192 2.96 18.84 18.90
N ASN A 193 3.36 18.66 20.16
CA ASN A 193 2.73 17.69 21.06
C ASN A 193 1.95 18.40 22.17
N THR A 194 0.83 17.79 22.58
CA THR A 194 -0.01 18.19 23.71
C THR A 194 0.23 17.33 24.97
N SER A 195 1.01 16.24 24.89
CA SER A 195 1.22 15.26 25.97
C SER A 195 2.65 15.18 26.52
N ASP A 196 3.53 16.14 26.20
CA ASP A 196 4.94 16.21 26.65
C ASP A 196 5.83 15.00 26.32
N VAL A 197 5.39 14.13 25.41
CA VAL A 197 6.18 13.03 24.85
C VAL A 197 7.05 13.52 23.68
N PHE A 198 8.25 12.97 23.54
CA PHE A 198 9.07 13.11 22.33
C PHE A 198 8.84 11.92 21.40
N TYR A 199 8.70 12.17 20.10
CA TYR A 199 8.64 11.14 19.07
C TYR A 199 9.46 11.52 17.83
N GLU A 200 10.29 10.61 17.35
CA GLU A 200 11.11 10.71 16.14
C GLU A 200 11.07 9.33 15.49
N ARG A 201 10.37 9.20 14.37
CA ARG A 201 10.31 7.95 13.59
C ARG A 201 11.45 7.87 12.59
N GLU A 202 11.68 6.69 12.03
CA GLU A 202 12.53 6.54 10.86
C GLU A 202 12.03 7.44 9.72
N ALA A 203 12.99 8.02 9.00
CA ALA A 203 12.71 8.80 7.80
C ALA A 203 11.87 7.97 6.82
N PHE A 204 11.01 8.64 6.05
CA PHE A 204 10.21 7.98 5.02
C PHE A 204 10.34 8.68 3.67
N PHE A 205 10.39 7.89 2.60
CA PHE A 205 10.41 8.42 1.24
C PHE A 205 8.99 8.48 0.66
N HIS A 206 8.71 9.56 -0.07
CA HIS A 206 7.53 9.66 -0.91
C HIS A 206 7.86 9.06 -2.26
N PRO A 207 7.10 8.06 -2.76
CA PRO A 207 7.33 7.51 -4.08
C PRO A 207 7.37 8.59 -5.18
N PRO A 208 8.27 8.44 -6.18
CA PRO A 208 8.27 9.31 -7.34
C PRO A 208 6.96 9.18 -8.13
N LYS A 209 6.58 10.24 -8.85
CA LYS A 209 5.39 10.28 -9.71
C LYS A 209 5.67 9.74 -11.12
N SER A 210 6.95 9.54 -11.47
CA SER A 210 7.41 9.01 -12.74
C SER A 210 8.70 8.22 -12.54
N GLU A 211 8.90 7.12 -13.27
CA GLU A 211 10.12 6.30 -13.24
C GLU A 211 11.36 7.06 -13.77
N ALA A 212 11.17 8.23 -14.38
CA ALA A 212 12.25 9.15 -14.77
C ALA A 212 12.77 10.05 -13.63
N GLU A 213 12.11 10.07 -12.46
CA GLU A 213 12.53 10.88 -11.29
C GLU A 213 13.63 10.14 -10.51
N THR A 214 14.89 10.35 -10.87
CA THR A 214 16.08 9.72 -10.25
C THR A 214 16.46 10.28 -8.86
N SER A 215 15.52 10.91 -8.16
CA SER A 215 15.73 11.53 -6.85
C SER A 215 14.56 11.28 -5.90
N PHE A 216 14.87 10.83 -4.69
CA PHE A 216 13.90 10.53 -3.65
C PHE A 216 13.64 11.74 -2.76
N GLU A 217 12.37 12.08 -2.59
CA GLU A 217 11.92 13.09 -1.63
C GLU A 217 11.66 12.40 -0.28
N ILE A 218 12.46 12.75 0.73
CA ILE A 218 12.50 12.06 2.02
C ILE A 218 12.12 13.02 3.16
N THR A 219 11.09 12.66 3.92
CA THR A 219 10.65 13.39 5.11
C THR A 219 11.17 12.74 6.39
N ARG A 220 11.66 13.56 7.33
CA ARG A 220 11.82 13.19 8.74
C ARG A 220 10.67 13.81 9.53
N PHE A 221 9.91 13.00 10.25
CA PHE A 221 8.85 13.48 11.13
C PHE A 221 9.31 13.46 12.58
N LEU A 222 9.14 14.61 13.26
CA LEU A 222 9.46 14.77 14.67
C LEU A 222 8.33 15.49 15.40
N SER A 223 8.08 15.08 16.64
CA SER A 223 7.28 15.83 17.59
C SER A 223 8.06 16.00 18.89
N LEU A 224 8.17 17.25 19.33
CA LEU A 224 9.00 17.65 20.48
C LEU A 224 8.12 17.85 21.73
N ALA A 225 8.67 17.51 22.89
CA ALA A 225 8.05 17.81 24.19
C ALA A 225 8.08 19.31 24.50
N SER A 226 7.30 19.77 25.49
CA SER A 226 7.38 21.18 25.93
C SER A 226 8.72 21.51 26.57
N PHE A 227 9.19 22.75 26.41
CA PHE A 227 10.37 23.27 27.10
C PHE A 227 10.14 23.28 28.62
N GLY A 228 11.17 22.90 29.38
CA GLY A 228 11.08 22.82 30.85
C GLY A 228 10.28 21.61 31.40
N ASN A 229 9.88 20.65 30.55
CA ASN A 229 9.12 19.46 30.98
C ASN A 229 9.82 18.67 32.11
N SER A 230 9.02 18.06 32.99
CA SER A 230 9.48 17.32 34.17
C SER A 230 10.11 15.97 33.83
N SER A 231 9.69 15.34 32.74
CA SER A 231 10.17 14.04 32.26
C SER A 231 11.58 14.09 31.63
N LYS A 232 12.11 15.30 31.39
CA LYS A 232 13.36 15.58 30.65
C LYS A 232 13.36 15.02 29.22
N ALA A 233 12.17 14.85 28.63
CA ALA A 233 11.99 14.51 27.22
C ALA A 233 12.59 15.60 26.31
N LYS A 234 13.04 15.20 25.10
CA LYS A 234 13.68 16.11 24.13
C LYS A 234 12.69 17.21 23.67
N ALA A 235 12.87 18.41 24.21
CA ALA A 235 12.11 19.62 23.86
C ALA A 235 12.85 20.56 22.89
N MET A 236 14.06 20.18 22.48
CA MET A 236 14.95 20.95 21.61
C MET A 236 15.59 20.02 20.59
N TYR A 237 15.71 20.47 19.35
CA TYR A 237 16.36 19.75 18.26
C TYR A 237 17.26 20.71 17.45
N ALA A 238 18.35 20.19 16.90
CA ALA A 238 19.32 20.97 16.15
C ALA A 238 19.85 20.12 14.99
N PHE A 239 19.78 20.64 13.77
CA PHE A 239 20.12 19.87 12.57
C PHE A 239 20.72 20.75 11.46
N SER A 240 21.33 20.09 10.47
CA SER A 240 21.84 20.73 9.25
C SER A 240 20.96 20.33 8.08
N LEU A 241 20.15 21.26 7.58
CA LEU A 241 19.31 21.06 6.41
C LEU A 241 20.16 21.09 5.13
N GLN A 242 20.21 19.96 4.41
CA GLN A 242 20.80 19.88 3.09
C GLN A 242 19.73 20.14 2.03
N THR A 243 19.92 21.16 1.19
CA THR A 243 18.99 21.52 0.11
C THR A 243 19.13 20.64 -1.14
N GLU A 244 20.25 19.94 -1.28
CA GLU A 244 20.56 18.98 -2.37
C GLU A 244 19.56 17.79 -2.45
N THR A 245 19.48 17.18 -3.64
CA THR A 245 18.59 16.05 -3.96
C THR A 245 19.23 14.71 -3.58
N VAL A 246 18.44 13.77 -3.04
CA VAL A 246 18.93 12.46 -2.60
C VAL A 246 18.69 11.42 -3.69
N SER A 247 19.77 10.90 -4.28
CA SER A 247 19.72 9.84 -5.31
C SER A 247 19.77 8.41 -4.76
N ILE A 248 20.22 8.22 -3.52
CA ILE A 248 20.35 6.91 -2.86
C ILE A 248 19.54 6.95 -1.56
N LEU A 249 18.59 6.02 -1.40
CA LEU A 249 17.79 5.86 -0.18
C LEU A 249 18.70 5.51 1.02
N PRO A 250 18.71 6.30 2.11
CA PRO A 250 19.44 5.96 3.33
C PRO A 250 18.92 4.67 3.97
N THR A 251 19.83 3.86 4.52
CA THR A 251 19.50 2.61 5.22
C THR A 251 18.48 2.85 6.34
N GLY A 252 17.41 2.04 6.37
CA GLY A 252 16.32 2.18 7.34
C GLY A 252 15.22 3.17 6.95
N THR A 253 15.30 3.82 5.77
CA THR A 253 14.20 4.65 5.26
C THR A 253 12.98 3.78 4.95
N THR A 254 11.80 4.23 5.38
CA THR A 254 10.51 3.55 5.25
C THR A 254 9.68 4.13 4.09
N VAL A 255 8.62 3.44 3.65
CA VAL A 255 7.65 4.03 2.70
C VAL A 255 6.80 5.08 3.43
N SER A 256 6.43 6.18 2.76
CA SER A 256 5.58 7.23 3.32
C SER A 256 4.29 6.68 3.95
N PRO A 257 4.00 6.92 5.24
CA PRO A 257 2.77 6.45 5.89
C PRO A 257 1.51 7.07 5.28
N PHE A 258 1.66 8.21 4.61
CA PHE A 258 0.58 8.93 3.92
C PHE A 258 0.45 8.48 2.45
N TYR A 259 1.16 7.43 2.04
CA TYR A 259 0.96 6.77 0.76
C TYR A 259 -0.38 6.01 0.74
N LYS A 260 -1.46 6.79 0.75
CA LYS A 260 -2.74 6.35 0.21
C LYS A 260 -2.49 5.97 -1.24
N SER A 261 -2.34 4.68 -1.52
CA SER A 261 -2.60 4.19 -2.87
C SER A 261 -4.06 4.52 -3.16
N GLY A 262 -4.31 5.59 -3.91
CA GLY A 262 -5.59 5.77 -4.56
C GLY A 262 -5.90 4.56 -5.46
N PRO A 263 -7.13 4.45 -6.00
CA PRO A 263 -7.42 3.46 -7.04
C PRO A 263 -6.41 3.68 -8.18
N LYS A 264 -5.43 2.78 -8.30
CA LYS A 264 -4.14 3.09 -8.91
C LYS A 264 -4.35 3.69 -10.29
N LYS A 265 -3.89 4.93 -10.49
CA LYS A 265 -3.82 5.56 -11.81
C LYS A 265 -2.60 4.95 -12.51
N ARG A 266 -2.82 3.70 -12.94
CA ARG A 266 -1.81 2.66 -13.21
C ARG A 266 -0.59 3.23 -13.92
N THR A 267 0.60 3.10 -13.31
CA THR A 267 1.84 3.10 -14.08
C THR A 267 1.79 1.97 -15.10
N ALA A 268 2.60 2.05 -16.16
CA ALA A 268 2.54 1.08 -17.25
C ALA A 268 2.74 -0.37 -16.78
N ASP A 269 3.53 -0.57 -15.72
CA ASP A 269 3.85 -1.88 -15.15
C ASP A 269 3.00 -2.28 -13.94
N GLU A 270 2.22 -1.38 -13.35
CA GLU A 270 1.13 -1.74 -12.43
C GLU A 270 -0.22 -1.88 -13.15
N ALA A 271 -0.20 -1.90 -14.49
CA ALA A 271 -1.40 -1.91 -15.33
C ALA A 271 -2.03 -3.31 -15.55
N GLU A 272 -1.23 -4.37 -15.43
CA GLU A 272 -1.54 -5.74 -15.88
C GLU A 272 -2.12 -6.64 -14.76
N GLY A 273 -2.61 -6.02 -13.68
CA GLY A 273 -3.77 -6.58 -12.99
C GLY A 273 -4.95 -6.60 -13.96
N TYR A 274 -5.33 -7.80 -14.42
CA TYR A 274 -6.19 -8.08 -15.59
C TYR A 274 -7.64 -7.54 -15.58
N SER A 275 -7.95 -6.56 -14.74
CA SER A 275 -9.16 -5.74 -14.89
C SER A 275 -9.00 -4.77 -16.06
N ARG A 276 -9.04 -5.35 -17.27
CA ARG A 276 -9.54 -4.68 -18.47
C ARG A 276 -11.08 -4.66 -18.45
N PHE A 277 -11.74 -5.51 -17.66
CA PHE A 277 -13.06 -6.05 -18.00
C PHE A 277 -14.31 -5.74 -17.16
N ALA A 278 -14.23 -5.49 -15.85
CA ALA A 278 -15.42 -5.27 -15.02
C ALA A 278 -16.45 -4.32 -15.68
N ARG A 279 -17.74 -4.66 -15.71
CA ARG A 279 -18.78 -3.74 -16.19
C ARG A 279 -18.99 -2.66 -15.13
N GLU A 280 -18.89 -1.41 -15.54
CA GLU A 280 -19.66 -0.33 -14.94
C GLU A 280 -20.63 0.11 -16.03
N ASP A 281 -21.92 0.03 -15.71
CA ASP A 281 -23.00 0.59 -16.53
C ASP A 281 -23.24 2.01 -16.03
N ASP A 282 -23.00 3.00 -16.89
CA ASP A 282 -23.48 4.35 -16.64
C ASP A 282 -23.66 5.11 -17.96
N GLY A 283 -24.62 6.03 -17.93
CA GLY A 283 -25.02 6.83 -19.08
C GLY A 283 -24.00 7.88 -19.49
N ASP A 284 -24.16 8.32 -20.74
CA ASP A 284 -23.77 9.65 -21.22
C ASP A 284 -22.33 10.17 -20.96
N ARG A 285 -21.40 9.81 -21.86
CA ARG A 285 -20.19 10.62 -22.23
C ARG A 285 -19.51 10.15 -23.53
N ARG A 286 -20.30 9.72 -24.52
CA ARG A 286 -19.78 9.20 -25.81
C ARG A 286 -19.33 10.33 -26.75
N ASN A 287 -18.06 10.77 -26.70
CA ASN A 287 -17.39 11.33 -27.90
C ASN A 287 -15.84 11.53 -27.94
N LYS A 288 -15.05 11.26 -26.87
CA LYS A 288 -13.60 11.60 -26.85
C LYS A 288 -12.57 10.45 -26.76
N ARG A 289 -12.95 9.18 -27.00
CA ARG A 289 -12.04 8.01 -26.85
C ARG A 289 -11.95 7.07 -28.08
N ARG A 290 -11.75 7.61 -29.29
CA ARG A 290 -11.67 6.82 -30.54
C ARG A 290 -10.33 6.91 -31.32
N ARG A 291 -9.22 7.30 -30.67
CA ARG A 291 -7.95 7.60 -31.39
C ARG A 291 -6.64 7.08 -30.77
N ASN A 292 -6.65 6.28 -29.70
CA ASN A 292 -5.40 5.86 -29.03
C ASN A 292 -5.38 4.37 -28.64
N ASP A 293 -5.40 3.49 -29.64
CA ASP A 293 -5.32 2.03 -29.47
C ASP A 293 -4.12 1.43 -30.25
N ARG A 294 -3.00 2.15 -30.26
CA ARG A 294 -1.75 1.75 -30.94
C ARG A 294 -0.49 1.73 -30.04
N ASN A 295 -0.54 2.35 -28.87
CA ASN A 295 0.56 2.30 -27.89
C ASN A 295 0.11 1.46 -26.69
N ARG A 296 0.41 0.16 -26.72
CA ARG A 296 0.51 -0.68 -25.52
C ARG A 296 1.98 -1.04 -25.35
N SER A 297 2.44 -1.12 -24.11
CA SER A 297 3.73 -1.76 -23.81
C SER A 297 3.71 -3.22 -24.29
N PRO A 298 4.87 -3.82 -24.61
CA PRO A 298 4.96 -5.28 -24.73
C PRO A 298 4.58 -5.95 -23.40
N PRO A 299 4.16 -7.23 -23.41
CA PRO A 299 3.95 -7.98 -22.17
C PRO A 299 5.25 -8.04 -21.34
N PRO A 300 5.17 -8.10 -19.99
CA PRO A 300 6.34 -8.19 -19.13
C PRO A 300 7.10 -9.50 -19.35
N GLY A 301 8.41 -9.41 -19.54
CA GLY A 301 9.28 -10.55 -19.81
C GLY A 301 9.51 -11.48 -18.61
N PRO A 302 10.31 -12.55 -18.79
CA PRO A 302 10.56 -13.56 -17.76
C PRO A 302 11.17 -13.00 -16.46
N ASP A 303 11.94 -11.92 -16.57
CA ASP A 303 12.56 -11.18 -15.46
C ASP A 303 11.55 -10.43 -14.58
N ARG A 304 10.33 -10.19 -15.10
CA ARG A 304 9.26 -9.43 -14.42
C ARG A 304 7.97 -10.23 -14.22
N CYS A 305 7.90 -11.46 -14.74
CA CYS A 305 6.73 -12.32 -14.61
C CYS A 305 6.57 -12.88 -13.18
N PHE A 306 5.35 -12.86 -12.64
CA PHE A 306 5.01 -13.44 -11.32
C PHE A 306 5.03 -14.98 -11.26
N PHE A 307 5.36 -15.65 -12.38
CA PHE A 307 5.32 -17.10 -12.57
C PHE A 307 6.60 -17.69 -13.19
N CYS A 308 7.61 -16.86 -13.50
CA CYS A 308 8.89 -17.36 -14.00
C CYS A 308 9.89 -17.56 -12.85
N LEU A 309 10.50 -18.75 -12.76
CA LEU A 309 11.64 -18.99 -11.85
C LEU A 309 12.85 -18.09 -12.16
N SER A 310 12.91 -17.51 -13.36
CA SER A 310 13.90 -16.51 -13.78
C SER A 310 13.71 -15.11 -13.19
N ASN A 311 12.57 -14.81 -12.55
CA ASN A 311 12.35 -13.52 -11.89
C ASN A 311 13.01 -13.53 -10.50
N PRO A 312 14.01 -12.66 -10.22
CA PRO A 312 14.71 -12.64 -8.93
C PRO A 312 13.84 -12.16 -7.75
N ASN A 313 12.61 -11.69 -8.02
CA ASN A 313 11.63 -11.28 -7.03
C ASN A 313 10.50 -12.31 -6.83
N LEU A 314 10.62 -13.51 -7.44
CA LEU A 314 9.66 -14.59 -7.23
C LEU A 314 9.76 -15.10 -5.78
N PRO A 315 8.63 -15.30 -5.07
CA PRO A 315 8.63 -15.91 -3.75
C PRO A 315 8.91 -17.43 -3.83
N THR A 316 10.17 -17.80 -4.02
CA THR A 316 10.61 -19.19 -4.24
C THR A 316 10.35 -20.12 -3.05
N HIS A 317 10.16 -19.58 -1.84
CA HIS A 317 9.72 -20.35 -0.66
C HIS A 317 8.34 -20.98 -0.81
N MET A 318 7.52 -20.51 -1.78
CA MET A 318 6.19 -21.03 -2.07
C MET A 318 6.21 -22.26 -3.01
N VAL A 319 7.36 -22.57 -3.61
CA VAL A 319 7.51 -23.70 -4.55
C VAL A 319 7.57 -25.01 -3.77
N CYS A 320 6.69 -25.95 -4.14
CA CYS A 320 6.56 -27.24 -3.49
C CYS A 320 7.49 -28.26 -4.17
N THR A 321 7.39 -28.42 -5.50
CA THR A 321 8.25 -29.29 -6.32
C THR A 321 8.40 -28.73 -7.74
N ILE A 322 9.42 -29.18 -8.47
CA ILE A 322 9.81 -28.73 -9.82
C ILE A 322 10.10 -29.96 -10.68
N GLY A 323 9.52 -30.05 -11.88
CA GLY A 323 9.76 -31.10 -12.87
C GLY A 323 10.68 -30.66 -14.01
N GLU A 324 10.59 -31.34 -15.16
CA GLU A 324 11.40 -31.02 -16.35
C GLU A 324 10.86 -29.80 -17.11
N ASP A 325 9.55 -29.57 -17.05
CA ASP A 325 8.77 -28.71 -17.93
C ASP A 325 7.89 -27.71 -17.15
N ALA A 326 7.51 -28.04 -15.91
CA ALA A 326 6.60 -27.30 -15.05
C ALA A 326 6.94 -27.44 -13.55
N TYR A 327 6.27 -26.66 -12.69
CA TYR A 327 6.42 -26.74 -11.23
C TYR A 327 5.08 -26.57 -10.49
N ILE A 328 5.01 -27.02 -9.24
CA ILE A 328 3.90 -26.78 -8.31
C ILE A 328 4.31 -25.76 -7.25
N ALA A 329 3.43 -24.79 -6.97
CA ALA A 329 3.55 -23.89 -5.82
C ALA A 329 2.21 -23.73 -5.08
N THR A 330 2.26 -23.31 -3.80
CA THR A 330 1.07 -22.86 -3.07
C THR A 330 0.58 -21.50 -3.60
N ALA A 331 -0.73 -21.28 -3.62
CA ALA A 331 -1.32 -20.07 -4.17
C ALA A 331 -1.27 -18.88 -3.20
N LYS A 332 -0.60 -17.78 -3.58
CA LYS A 332 -0.50 -16.57 -2.74
C LYS A 332 -1.86 -16.00 -2.35
N GLY A 333 -2.14 -16.00 -1.05
CA GLY A 333 -3.46 -15.71 -0.51
C GLY A 333 -4.48 -16.77 -0.95
N PRO A 334 -4.43 -18.00 -0.41
CA PRO A 334 -5.26 -19.11 -0.84
C PRO A 334 -6.75 -18.80 -0.64
N LEU A 335 -7.62 -19.53 -1.34
CA LEU A 335 -9.06 -19.33 -1.20
C LEU A 335 -9.61 -20.08 0.03
N PRO A 336 -9.33 -21.39 0.21
CA PRO A 336 -9.53 -22.07 1.49
C PRO A 336 -8.50 -21.57 2.53
N SER A 337 -8.67 -21.93 3.79
CA SER A 337 -7.59 -21.93 4.81
C SER A 337 -7.33 -23.36 5.26
N ALA A 338 -6.28 -23.57 6.07
CA ALA A 338 -5.98 -24.84 6.74
C ALA A 338 -7.18 -25.45 7.50
N GLN A 339 -8.15 -24.63 7.90
CA GLN A 339 -9.37 -25.07 8.59
C GLN A 339 -10.50 -25.52 7.65
N THR A 340 -10.47 -25.16 6.35
CA THR A 340 -11.60 -25.39 5.43
C THR A 340 -11.82 -26.87 5.10
N PHE A 341 -10.76 -27.69 5.12
CA PHE A 341 -10.81 -29.11 4.77
C PHE A 341 -10.29 -30.04 5.89
N GLN A 342 -10.20 -29.50 7.12
CA GLN A 342 -9.60 -30.16 8.28
C GLN A 342 -10.41 -31.39 8.75
N GLU A 343 -11.74 -31.34 8.64
CA GLU A 343 -12.64 -32.47 8.97
C GLU A 343 -12.57 -33.62 7.94
N GLN A 344 -12.11 -33.32 6.73
CA GLN A 344 -11.99 -34.27 5.64
C GLN A 344 -10.63 -34.97 5.65
N GLY A 345 -9.57 -34.28 6.07
CA GLY A 345 -8.22 -34.84 6.23
C GLY A 345 -7.07 -33.95 5.74
N LEU A 346 -7.35 -32.70 5.34
CA LEU A 346 -6.34 -31.75 4.87
C LEU A 346 -6.18 -30.62 5.91
N ASP A 347 -5.03 -30.55 6.56
CA ASP A 347 -4.65 -29.53 7.54
C ASP A 347 -3.91 -28.32 6.93
N PHE A 348 -3.90 -28.23 5.61
CA PHE A 348 -3.36 -27.12 4.80
C PHE A 348 -4.41 -26.64 3.78
N PRO A 349 -4.34 -25.39 3.26
CA PRO A 349 -5.41 -24.84 2.40
C PRO A 349 -5.62 -25.53 1.06
N ALA A 350 -4.65 -26.31 0.59
CA ALA A 350 -4.67 -27.08 -0.65
C ALA A 350 -5.07 -26.29 -1.92
N HIS A 351 -4.94 -24.96 -1.94
CA HIS A 351 -5.04 -24.16 -3.17
C HIS A 351 -3.67 -24.10 -3.84
N MET A 352 -3.50 -24.87 -4.89
CA MET A 352 -2.22 -25.13 -5.54
C MET A 352 -2.22 -24.56 -6.95
N ILE A 353 -1.04 -24.21 -7.46
CA ILE A 353 -0.85 -23.70 -8.81
C ILE A 353 0.21 -24.53 -9.53
N ILE A 354 -0.14 -25.10 -10.68
CA ILE A 354 0.78 -25.74 -11.62
C ILE A 354 1.18 -24.71 -12.67
N VAL A 355 2.48 -24.58 -12.94
CA VAL A 355 3.05 -23.50 -13.77
C VAL A 355 4.12 -24.05 -14.71
N PRO A 356 3.97 -23.95 -16.04
CA PRO A 356 5.04 -24.22 -17.01
C PRO A 356 6.29 -23.39 -16.74
N LEU A 357 7.48 -23.94 -17.00
CA LEU A 357 8.74 -23.19 -16.89
C LEU A 357 8.90 -22.19 -18.05
N THR A 358 8.46 -22.57 -19.26
CA THR A 358 8.54 -21.75 -20.47
C THR A 358 7.59 -20.55 -20.41
N HIS A 359 8.16 -19.35 -20.53
CA HIS A 359 7.42 -18.09 -20.57
C HIS A 359 6.73 -17.88 -21.93
N ALA A 360 5.46 -18.27 -22.00
CA ALA A 360 4.59 -18.13 -23.17
C ALA A 360 3.21 -17.60 -22.74
N PRO A 361 2.42 -16.93 -23.61
CA PRO A 361 1.07 -16.49 -23.25
C PRO A 361 0.05 -17.65 -23.15
N THR A 362 0.30 -18.78 -23.84
CA THR A 362 -0.61 -19.95 -23.91
C THR A 362 0.17 -21.26 -24.08
N LEU A 363 -0.39 -22.37 -23.58
CA LEU A 363 0.07 -23.74 -23.87
C LEU A 363 -0.31 -24.15 -25.30
N THR A 364 0.53 -23.74 -26.26
CA THR A 364 0.31 -23.96 -27.71
C THR A 364 1.63 -24.10 -28.46
N LYS A 365 1.68 -24.93 -29.49
CA LYS A 365 2.86 -25.12 -30.37
C LYS A 365 3.30 -23.82 -31.05
N LYS A 366 2.34 -22.92 -31.32
CA LYS A 366 2.61 -21.55 -31.78
C LYS A 366 3.57 -20.76 -30.89
N HIS A 367 3.49 -20.92 -29.56
CA HIS A 367 4.22 -20.11 -28.58
C HIS A 367 5.32 -20.87 -27.83
N MET A 368 5.21 -22.19 -27.72
CA MET A 368 6.15 -23.07 -27.01
C MET A 368 6.89 -24.05 -27.95
N GLY A 369 6.69 -23.94 -29.26
CA GLY A 369 7.40 -24.76 -30.25
C GLY A 369 7.18 -26.26 -30.06
N ALA A 370 8.28 -27.02 -30.01
CA ALA A 370 8.27 -28.47 -29.86
C ALA A 370 8.05 -28.95 -28.41
N GLU A 371 8.30 -28.09 -27.42
CA GLU A 371 8.20 -28.41 -25.99
C GLU A 371 6.73 -28.53 -25.54
N ALA A 372 5.80 -27.86 -26.23
CA ALA A 372 4.38 -27.80 -25.88
C ALA A 372 3.73 -29.17 -25.56
N ASP A 373 4.02 -30.21 -26.36
CA ASP A 373 3.48 -31.58 -26.15
C ASP A 373 4.06 -32.28 -24.91
N ALA A 374 5.24 -31.86 -24.43
CA ALA A 374 5.87 -32.38 -23.22
C ALA A 374 5.35 -31.61 -22.01
N THR A 375 5.38 -30.26 -22.06
CA THR A 375 4.89 -29.41 -20.97
C THR A 375 3.43 -29.64 -20.63
N PHE A 376 2.56 -29.82 -21.64
CA PHE A 376 1.16 -30.14 -21.39
C PHE A 376 0.97 -31.50 -20.71
N LYS A 377 1.80 -32.50 -21.04
CA LYS A 377 1.76 -33.82 -20.37
C LYS A 377 2.27 -33.73 -18.93
N GLU A 378 3.32 -32.97 -18.66
CA GLU A 378 3.80 -32.82 -17.28
C GLU A 378 2.81 -32.03 -16.41
N CYS A 379 2.22 -30.94 -16.92
CA CYS A 379 1.12 -30.25 -16.23
C CYS A 379 -0.09 -31.17 -15.98
N THR A 380 -0.42 -32.03 -16.95
CA THR A 380 -1.47 -33.06 -16.81
C THR A 380 -1.13 -34.08 -15.73
N ARG A 381 0.11 -34.58 -15.70
CA ARG A 381 0.61 -35.51 -14.69
C ARG A 381 0.63 -34.89 -13.30
N PHE A 382 1.04 -33.63 -13.15
CA PHE A 382 0.95 -32.90 -11.87
C PHE A 382 -0.50 -32.74 -11.42
N ARG A 383 -1.43 -32.40 -12.31
CA ARG A 383 -2.87 -32.32 -11.99
C ARG A 383 -3.42 -33.65 -11.49
N GLU A 384 -3.02 -34.76 -12.12
CA GLU A 384 -3.47 -36.11 -11.77
C GLU A 384 -2.85 -36.63 -10.48
N SER A 385 -1.55 -36.38 -10.23
CA SER A 385 -0.92 -36.61 -8.93
C SER A 385 -1.59 -35.79 -7.81
N LEU A 386 -1.96 -34.53 -8.06
CA LEU A 386 -2.68 -33.70 -7.09
C LEU A 386 -4.12 -34.17 -6.86
N GLN A 387 -4.79 -34.71 -7.88
CA GLN A 387 -6.10 -35.36 -7.76
C GLN A 387 -6.03 -36.60 -6.86
N ALA A 388 -5.08 -37.50 -7.12
CA ALA A 388 -4.86 -38.70 -6.31
C ALA A 388 -4.46 -38.36 -4.85
N MET A 389 -3.61 -37.36 -4.63
CA MET A 389 -3.27 -36.85 -3.30
C MET A 389 -4.51 -36.38 -2.53
N VAL A 390 -5.30 -35.48 -3.12
CA VAL A 390 -6.51 -34.91 -2.45
C VAL A 390 -7.55 -36.01 -2.18
N SER A 391 -7.75 -36.91 -3.14
CA SER A 391 -8.68 -38.04 -2.99
C SER A 391 -8.24 -38.97 -1.85
N SER A 392 -6.98 -39.43 -1.85
CA SER A 392 -6.46 -40.36 -0.86
C SER A 392 -6.42 -39.77 0.56
N LEU A 393 -5.89 -38.54 0.72
CA LEU A 393 -5.82 -37.88 2.02
C LEU A 393 -7.22 -37.57 2.60
N SER A 394 -8.18 -37.23 1.74
CA SER A 394 -9.57 -36.99 2.16
C SER A 394 -10.43 -38.25 2.31
N LYS A 395 -9.91 -39.43 1.95
CA LYS A 395 -10.63 -40.70 1.87
C LYS A 395 -11.87 -40.59 0.95
N HIS A 396 -11.63 -40.14 -0.27
CA HIS A 396 -12.62 -39.94 -1.35
C HIS A 396 -13.75 -38.91 -1.05
N LYS A 397 -13.65 -38.17 0.07
CA LYS A 397 -14.62 -37.11 0.45
C LYS A 397 -14.46 -35.82 -0.36
N LEU A 398 -13.25 -35.57 -0.88
CA LEU A 398 -12.93 -34.41 -1.71
C LEU A 398 -12.47 -34.86 -3.09
N GLY A 399 -13.12 -34.33 -4.13
CA GLY A 399 -12.54 -34.23 -5.46
C GLY A 399 -11.77 -32.91 -5.62
N THR A 400 -11.42 -32.57 -6.86
CA THR A 400 -10.80 -31.29 -7.20
C THR A 400 -11.52 -30.60 -8.35
N VAL A 401 -11.41 -29.27 -8.37
CA VAL A 401 -11.67 -28.44 -9.53
C VAL A 401 -10.36 -27.79 -9.94
N SER A 402 -9.96 -28.02 -11.18
CA SER A 402 -8.77 -27.40 -11.79
C SER A 402 -9.20 -26.47 -12.92
N TRP A 403 -8.53 -25.35 -13.14
CA TRP A 403 -8.83 -24.50 -14.31
C TRP A 403 -7.62 -23.74 -14.85
N GLU A 404 -7.70 -23.42 -16.14
CA GLU A 404 -6.76 -22.53 -16.84
C GLU A 404 -7.48 -21.42 -17.60
N ILE A 405 -6.77 -20.33 -17.87
CA ILE A 405 -7.24 -19.21 -18.67
C ILE A 405 -6.22 -18.95 -19.78
N SER A 406 -6.52 -19.43 -20.98
CA SER A 406 -5.64 -19.35 -22.14
C SER A 406 -6.02 -18.15 -23.01
N ARG A 407 -5.06 -17.24 -23.27
CA ARG A 407 -5.32 -16.00 -24.00
C ARG A 407 -4.13 -15.60 -24.85
N GLU A 408 -4.37 -15.13 -26.08
CA GLU A 408 -3.34 -14.57 -26.97
C GLU A 408 -2.61 -13.37 -26.32
N ARG A 409 -3.29 -12.66 -25.42
CA ARG A 409 -2.75 -11.52 -24.66
C ARG A 409 -2.24 -11.92 -23.27
N GLY A 410 -2.03 -13.22 -23.05
CA GLY A 410 -1.46 -13.79 -21.84
C GLY A 410 -0.06 -13.26 -21.53
N ILE A 411 0.44 -13.67 -20.37
CA ILE A 411 1.83 -13.45 -19.95
C ILE A 411 2.47 -14.81 -19.70
N HIS A 412 1.76 -15.63 -18.92
CA HIS A 412 2.16 -16.97 -18.50
C HIS A 412 0.88 -17.74 -18.16
N PRO A 413 0.61 -18.93 -18.75
CA PRO A 413 -0.49 -19.78 -18.31
C PRO A 413 -0.16 -20.40 -16.95
N HIS A 414 -1.18 -20.66 -16.16
CA HIS A 414 -1.07 -21.41 -14.92
C HIS A 414 -2.39 -22.13 -14.66
N TRP A 415 -2.33 -23.31 -14.05
CA TRP A 415 -3.52 -24.09 -13.68
C TRP A 415 -3.71 -23.97 -12.18
N GLN A 416 -4.86 -23.44 -11.73
CA GLN A 416 -5.21 -23.42 -10.30
C GLN A 416 -6.00 -24.69 -9.96
N VAL A 417 -5.68 -25.30 -8.82
CA VAL A 417 -6.29 -26.54 -8.32
C VAL A 417 -6.85 -26.27 -6.92
N ILE A 418 -8.13 -26.56 -6.70
CA ILE A 418 -8.82 -26.41 -5.40
C ILE A 418 -9.67 -27.65 -5.11
N PRO A 419 -9.57 -28.25 -3.90
CA PRO A 419 -10.48 -29.31 -3.47
C PRO A 419 -11.94 -28.87 -3.32
N ILE A 420 -12.87 -29.79 -3.49
CA ILE A 420 -14.30 -29.58 -3.18
C ILE A 420 -14.97 -30.90 -2.82
N SER A 421 -16.07 -30.85 -2.08
CA SER A 421 -16.80 -32.08 -1.69
C SER A 421 -17.22 -32.91 -2.91
N THR A 422 -16.96 -34.21 -2.85
CA THR A 422 -17.39 -35.19 -3.85
C THR A 422 -18.91 -35.17 -4.06
N ASP A 423 -19.71 -34.88 -3.04
CA ASP A 423 -21.17 -34.69 -3.15
C ASP A 423 -21.55 -33.54 -4.12
N MET A 424 -20.84 -32.41 -4.04
CA MET A 424 -21.08 -31.27 -4.93
C MET A 424 -20.73 -31.59 -6.39
N ILE A 425 -19.76 -32.49 -6.62
CA ILE A 425 -19.40 -33.00 -7.95
C ILE A 425 -20.44 -34.02 -8.43
N LYS A 426 -20.76 -35.06 -7.64
CA LYS A 426 -21.80 -36.06 -7.94
C LYS A 426 -23.14 -35.42 -8.34
N ARG A 427 -23.53 -34.34 -7.64
CA ARG A 427 -24.80 -33.62 -7.85
C ARG A 427 -24.74 -32.55 -8.94
N GLY A 428 -23.63 -32.43 -9.67
CA GLY A 428 -23.47 -31.46 -10.76
C GLY A 428 -23.43 -29.98 -10.33
N LEU A 429 -23.35 -29.69 -9.03
CA LEU A 429 -23.42 -28.32 -8.49
C LEU A 429 -22.25 -27.46 -8.95
N VAL A 430 -21.07 -28.07 -9.13
CA VAL A 430 -19.87 -27.39 -9.65
C VAL A 430 -20.09 -26.92 -11.09
N GLU A 431 -20.54 -27.82 -11.98
CA GLU A 431 -20.85 -27.50 -13.37
C GLU A 431 -21.94 -26.41 -13.47
N ALA A 432 -23.03 -26.59 -12.72
CA ALA A 432 -24.12 -25.62 -12.66
C ALA A 432 -23.66 -24.24 -12.17
N ALA A 433 -22.77 -24.17 -11.17
CA ALA A 433 -22.24 -22.90 -10.67
C ALA A 433 -21.37 -22.17 -11.71
N PHE A 434 -20.56 -22.90 -12.51
CA PHE A 434 -19.83 -22.30 -13.63
C PHE A 434 -20.76 -21.77 -14.71
N GLN A 435 -21.80 -22.54 -15.08
CA GLN A 435 -22.79 -22.13 -16.08
C GLN A 435 -23.58 -20.90 -15.61
N VAL A 436 -24.08 -20.91 -14.37
CA VAL A 436 -24.84 -19.79 -13.78
C VAL A 436 -23.98 -18.54 -13.63
N GLU A 437 -22.71 -18.65 -13.23
CA GLU A 437 -21.86 -17.46 -13.12
C GLU A 437 -21.46 -16.90 -14.50
N ALA A 438 -21.31 -17.74 -15.51
CA ALA A 438 -21.16 -17.29 -16.90
C ALA A 438 -22.39 -16.49 -17.37
N GLU A 439 -23.61 -16.96 -17.08
CA GLU A 439 -24.85 -16.24 -17.41
C GLU A 439 -25.01 -14.94 -16.61
N ASN A 440 -24.74 -14.95 -15.29
CA ASN A 440 -24.73 -13.75 -14.43
C ASN A 440 -23.79 -12.67 -14.96
N THR A 441 -22.58 -13.07 -15.37
CA THR A 441 -21.56 -12.17 -15.94
C THR A 441 -21.79 -11.88 -17.42
N LYS A 442 -22.78 -12.52 -18.07
CA LYS A 442 -23.08 -12.47 -19.51
C LYS A 442 -21.83 -12.75 -20.37
N LEU A 443 -21.11 -13.80 -19.98
CA LEU A 443 -20.07 -14.48 -20.77
C LEU A 443 -20.73 -15.57 -21.65
N PRO A 444 -19.98 -16.15 -22.63
CA PRO A 444 -20.44 -17.33 -23.36
C PRO A 444 -20.72 -18.52 -22.42
N LYS A 445 -21.57 -19.45 -22.86
CA LYS A 445 -21.84 -20.69 -22.11
C LYS A 445 -20.61 -21.60 -22.09
N LEU A 446 -20.53 -22.48 -21.10
CA LEU A 446 -19.60 -23.60 -21.10
C LEU A 446 -20.19 -24.77 -21.87
N GLU A 447 -19.36 -25.42 -22.69
CA GLU A 447 -19.67 -26.64 -23.44
C GLU A 447 -18.82 -27.78 -22.84
N GLU A 448 -19.37 -28.98 -22.70
CA GLU A 448 -18.58 -30.14 -22.28
C GLU A 448 -17.72 -30.62 -23.46
N ARG A 449 -16.41 -30.40 -23.37
CA ARG A 449 -15.42 -30.77 -24.39
C ARG A 449 -14.05 -30.91 -23.72
N ASP A 450 -13.51 -32.12 -23.74
CA ASP A 450 -12.08 -32.34 -23.47
C ASP A 450 -11.22 -32.19 -24.74
N PHE A 451 -9.96 -31.86 -24.55
CA PHE A 451 -8.94 -31.65 -25.58
C PHE A 451 -7.56 -31.57 -24.93
N GLY A 452 -6.48 -31.74 -25.70
CA GLY A 452 -5.12 -31.62 -25.20
C GLY A 452 -4.64 -30.16 -25.17
N LEU A 453 -3.90 -29.78 -26.22
CA LEU A 453 -3.26 -28.49 -26.34
C LEU A 453 -4.22 -27.39 -26.78
N GLY A 454 -3.87 -26.12 -26.47
CA GLY A 454 -4.66 -24.97 -26.89
C GLY A 454 -4.78 -24.81 -28.41
N ASP A 455 -3.91 -25.45 -29.21
CA ASP A 455 -3.99 -25.46 -30.67
C ASP A 455 -5.27 -26.14 -31.22
N GLU A 456 -6.00 -26.89 -30.38
CA GLU A 456 -7.30 -27.49 -30.72
C GLU A 456 -8.50 -26.54 -30.54
N VAL A 457 -8.27 -25.29 -30.09
CA VAL A 457 -9.33 -24.33 -29.74
C VAL A 457 -9.03 -22.95 -30.32
N ASP A 458 -9.84 -22.51 -31.30
CA ASP A 458 -9.77 -21.16 -31.84
C ASP A 458 -10.14 -20.09 -30.79
N GLY A 459 -9.20 -19.17 -30.49
CA GLY A 459 -9.45 -17.93 -29.75
C GLY A 459 -8.84 -17.87 -28.34
N ASP A 460 -9.31 -16.91 -27.53
CA ASP A 460 -9.09 -16.95 -26.09
C ASP A 460 -10.10 -17.95 -25.48
N TYR A 461 -9.75 -18.65 -24.41
CA TYR A 461 -10.68 -19.56 -23.74
C TYR A 461 -10.42 -19.73 -22.23
N PHE A 462 -11.42 -20.28 -21.56
CA PHE A 462 -11.35 -20.74 -20.17
C PHE A 462 -11.74 -22.22 -20.13
N ARG A 463 -10.89 -23.05 -19.52
CA ARG A 463 -11.08 -24.50 -19.41
C ARG A 463 -11.12 -24.89 -17.93
N VAL A 464 -12.10 -25.70 -17.54
CA VAL A 464 -12.26 -26.27 -16.20
C VAL A 464 -12.26 -27.78 -16.29
N TRP A 465 -11.45 -28.44 -15.46
CA TRP A 465 -11.57 -29.87 -15.20
C TRP A 465 -12.21 -30.08 -13.83
N ILE A 466 -13.22 -30.93 -13.76
CA ILE A 466 -13.89 -31.35 -12.53
C ILE A 466 -13.60 -32.83 -12.38
N HIS A 467 -12.98 -33.23 -11.26
CA HIS A 467 -12.58 -34.61 -11.02
C HIS A 467 -12.96 -35.05 -9.60
N ALA A 468 -13.57 -36.22 -9.46
CA ALA A 468 -13.66 -36.94 -8.19
C ALA A 468 -13.58 -38.45 -8.42
N GLU A 469 -12.89 -39.13 -7.51
CA GLU A 469 -13.02 -40.57 -7.32
C GLU A 469 -14.23 -40.82 -6.41
N ASP A 470 -14.99 -41.84 -6.74
CA ASP A 470 -16.18 -42.28 -6.03
C ASP A 470 -15.98 -43.73 -5.57
N ASP A 471 -16.19 -44.01 -4.29
CA ASP A 471 -15.95 -45.31 -3.64
C ASP A 471 -17.26 -45.89 -3.07
N ASP A 472 -18.36 -45.73 -3.83
CA ASP A 472 -19.66 -46.34 -3.54
C ASP A 472 -19.60 -47.89 -3.60
N GLU A 473 -20.43 -48.58 -2.80
CA GLU A 473 -20.40 -50.03 -2.56
C GLU A 473 -20.55 -50.95 -3.79
N ASN A 474 -20.94 -50.40 -4.95
CA ASN A 474 -21.10 -51.14 -6.22
C ASN A 474 -19.81 -51.23 -7.06
N GLY A 475 -18.68 -50.71 -6.56
CA GLY A 475 -17.40 -50.67 -7.25
C GLY A 475 -17.09 -49.25 -7.75
N GLY A 476 -15.91 -48.75 -7.37
CA GLY A 476 -15.59 -47.33 -7.50
C GLY A 476 -15.65 -46.79 -8.94
N SER A 477 -16.08 -45.54 -9.06
CA SER A 477 -16.22 -44.85 -10.35
C SER A 477 -15.41 -43.54 -10.36
N ILE A 478 -15.00 -43.08 -11.54
CA ILE A 478 -14.25 -41.82 -11.67
C ILE A 478 -15.13 -40.83 -12.44
N ILE A 479 -15.55 -39.77 -11.75
CA ILE A 479 -16.23 -38.65 -12.36
C ILE A 479 -15.16 -37.70 -12.88
N SER A 480 -15.02 -37.59 -14.20
CA SER A 480 -14.14 -36.63 -14.85
C SER A 480 -14.90 -35.87 -15.93
N LYS A 481 -14.88 -34.53 -15.87
CA LYS A 481 -15.47 -33.64 -16.87
C LYS A 481 -14.52 -32.52 -17.25
N CYS A 482 -14.54 -32.13 -18.51
CA CYS A 482 -13.84 -30.95 -19.03
C CYS A 482 -14.85 -29.97 -19.64
N LEU A 483 -14.91 -28.76 -19.11
CA LEU A 483 -15.84 -27.70 -19.52
C LEU A 483 -15.04 -26.57 -20.19
N LEU A 484 -15.45 -26.19 -21.40
CA LEU A 484 -14.80 -25.18 -22.23
C LEU A 484 -15.71 -23.97 -22.45
N MET A 485 -15.21 -22.78 -22.12
CA MET A 485 -15.79 -21.49 -22.55
C MET A 485 -14.86 -20.82 -23.57
N ARG A 486 -15.25 -20.80 -24.83
CA ARG A 486 -14.57 -20.04 -25.89
C ARG A 486 -15.02 -18.58 -25.88
N PHE A 487 -14.10 -17.63 -26.07
CA PHE A 487 -14.45 -16.21 -26.18
C PHE A 487 -13.46 -15.41 -27.05
N ASP A 488 -13.93 -14.35 -27.70
CA ASP A 488 -13.08 -13.54 -28.57
C ASP A 488 -12.25 -12.50 -27.79
N GLN A 489 -11.22 -11.92 -28.42
CA GLN A 489 -10.32 -10.94 -27.78
C GLN A 489 -10.97 -9.57 -27.44
N SER A 490 -12.24 -9.35 -27.81
CA SER A 490 -13.09 -8.23 -27.40
C SER A 490 -14.09 -8.61 -26.30
N VAL A 491 -14.28 -9.91 -26.03
CA VAL A 491 -14.77 -10.43 -24.75
C VAL A 491 -13.63 -10.40 -23.72
N ARG A 492 -13.99 -9.91 -22.54
CA ARG A 492 -13.05 -9.20 -21.57
C ARG A 492 -13.43 -10.15 -20.36
N PHE A 493 -12.54 -11.10 -20.09
CA PHE A 493 -12.63 -12.10 -19.03
C PHE A 493 -11.99 -11.58 -17.74
N ASP A 494 -12.55 -11.94 -16.59
CA ASP A 494 -11.99 -11.67 -15.26
C ASP A 494 -11.09 -12.84 -14.84
N LEU A 495 -9.78 -12.61 -14.59
CA LEU A 495 -8.90 -13.70 -14.16
C LEU A 495 -9.23 -14.26 -12.77
N GLN A 496 -10.15 -13.65 -12.02
CA GLN A 496 -10.67 -14.22 -10.77
C GLN A 496 -11.97 -15.02 -10.98
N PHE A 497 -12.44 -15.26 -12.21
CA PHE A 497 -13.69 -15.99 -12.48
C PHE A 497 -13.73 -17.37 -11.81
N GLY A 498 -12.72 -18.23 -12.04
CA GLY A 498 -12.63 -19.54 -11.39
C GLY A 498 -12.62 -19.46 -9.86
N ARG A 499 -11.79 -18.58 -9.30
CA ARG A 499 -11.74 -18.32 -7.85
C ARG A 499 -13.10 -17.85 -7.30
N LYS A 500 -13.85 -17.02 -8.04
CA LYS A 500 -15.18 -16.51 -7.63
C LYS A 500 -16.25 -17.60 -7.64
N VAL A 501 -16.26 -18.49 -8.63
CA VAL A 501 -17.17 -19.64 -8.66
C VAL A 501 -16.87 -20.57 -7.47
N MET A 502 -15.61 -20.95 -7.27
CA MET A 502 -15.21 -21.79 -6.14
C MET A 502 -15.49 -21.13 -4.79
N ALA A 503 -15.31 -19.82 -4.67
CA ALA A 503 -15.59 -19.08 -3.44
C ALA A 503 -17.09 -19.05 -3.10
N LYS A 504 -17.98 -18.98 -4.11
CA LYS A 504 -19.43 -19.13 -3.90
C LYS A 504 -19.81 -20.55 -3.50
N LEU A 505 -19.22 -21.56 -4.14
CA LEU A 505 -19.44 -22.98 -3.80
C LEU A 505 -19.00 -23.33 -2.37
N LEU A 506 -17.93 -22.70 -1.87
CA LEU A 506 -17.36 -22.95 -0.54
C LEU A 506 -17.88 -22.00 0.57
N GLY A 507 -18.71 -21.00 0.26
CA GLY A 507 -19.16 -19.99 1.25
C GLY A 507 -18.05 -19.05 1.72
N LEU A 508 -17.10 -18.74 0.83
CA LEU A 508 -15.88 -17.98 1.07
C LEU A 508 -15.84 -16.67 0.26
N GLU A 509 -16.99 -16.03 0.01
CA GLU A 509 -17.10 -14.83 -0.83
C GLU A 509 -16.27 -13.65 -0.31
N LYS A 510 -16.08 -13.55 1.01
CA LYS A 510 -15.18 -12.58 1.65
C LYS A 510 -13.71 -12.74 1.21
N ARG A 511 -13.35 -13.84 0.54
CA ARG A 511 -12.02 -14.19 0.06
C ARG A 511 -11.92 -14.22 -1.48
N PHE A 512 -12.89 -13.61 -2.19
CA PHE A 512 -12.84 -13.43 -3.65
C PHE A 512 -11.53 -12.78 -4.13
N GLN A 513 -11.02 -11.81 -3.40
CA GLN A 513 -9.82 -11.06 -3.75
C GLN A 513 -8.62 -11.62 -2.99
N TRP A 514 -7.70 -12.29 -3.69
CA TRP A 514 -6.54 -12.97 -3.06
C TRP A 514 -5.62 -12.03 -2.26
N ARG A 515 -5.54 -10.75 -2.64
CA ARG A 515 -4.73 -9.73 -1.94
C ARG A 515 -5.23 -9.44 -0.53
N ASP A 516 -6.50 -9.72 -0.26
CA ASP A 516 -7.15 -9.51 1.03
C ASP A 516 -7.01 -10.76 1.92
N CYS A 517 -6.33 -11.80 1.41
CA CYS A 517 -6.00 -13.06 2.08
C CYS A 517 -4.48 -13.27 2.22
N VAL A 518 -3.65 -12.23 2.01
CA VAL A 518 -2.19 -12.36 2.01
C VAL A 518 -1.67 -12.75 3.39
N GLN A 519 -0.86 -13.79 3.41
CA GLN A 519 -0.18 -14.33 4.58
C GLN A 519 1.24 -13.73 4.75
N THR A 520 1.85 -13.99 5.89
CA THR A 520 3.29 -13.76 6.11
C THR A 520 4.14 -14.80 5.37
N GLU A 521 5.39 -14.46 5.07
CA GLU A 521 6.37 -15.38 4.46
C GLU A 521 6.56 -16.67 5.27
N GLN A 522 6.40 -16.60 6.61
CA GLN A 522 6.48 -17.76 7.50
C GLN A 522 5.29 -18.71 7.31
N GLU A 523 4.06 -18.19 7.23
CA GLU A 523 2.86 -18.98 6.96
C GLU A 523 2.89 -19.57 5.54
N GLU A 524 3.28 -18.77 4.53
CA GLU A 524 3.44 -19.23 3.14
C GLU A 524 4.45 -20.38 3.03
N LYS A 525 5.55 -20.30 3.79
CA LYS A 525 6.53 -21.38 3.86
C LYS A 525 5.99 -22.61 4.59
N GLN A 526 5.31 -22.44 5.73
CA GLN A 526 4.71 -23.55 6.47
C GLN A 526 3.70 -24.32 5.60
N GLU A 527 2.90 -23.63 4.79
CA GLU A 527 1.97 -24.27 3.87
C GLU A 527 2.68 -24.96 2.69
N ALA A 528 3.74 -24.36 2.13
CA ALA A 528 4.53 -25.00 1.08
C ALA A 528 5.30 -26.24 1.58
N ASP A 529 5.81 -26.20 2.82
CA ASP A 529 6.47 -27.34 3.48
C ASP A 529 5.46 -28.46 3.80
N ALA A 530 4.25 -28.12 4.27
CA ALA A 530 3.17 -29.08 4.51
C ALA A 530 2.68 -29.75 3.21
N ILE A 531 2.46 -28.97 2.15
CA ILE A 531 2.10 -29.50 0.82
C ILE A 531 3.20 -30.41 0.28
N ARG A 532 4.49 -30.09 0.49
CA ARG A 532 5.60 -30.92 0.00
C ARG A 532 5.66 -32.29 0.68
N GLU A 533 5.52 -32.37 2.01
CA GLU A 533 5.48 -33.67 2.70
C GLU A 533 4.18 -34.44 2.40
N ALA A 534 3.05 -33.75 2.20
CA ALA A 534 1.78 -34.38 1.81
C ALA A 534 1.82 -34.92 0.36
N PHE A 535 2.47 -34.21 -0.58
CA PHE A 535 2.53 -34.60 -1.99
C PHE A 535 3.54 -35.72 -2.29
N LYS A 536 4.53 -35.90 -1.40
CA LYS A 536 5.66 -36.84 -1.51
C LYS A 536 5.37 -38.26 -2.02
N PRO A 537 4.22 -38.91 -1.72
CA PRO A 537 3.87 -40.21 -2.30
C PRO A 537 3.42 -40.17 -3.77
N TRP A 538 3.07 -38.99 -4.29
CA TRP A 538 2.58 -38.72 -5.65
C TRP A 538 3.53 -37.84 -6.48
N ASP A 539 4.60 -37.34 -5.87
CA ASP A 539 5.66 -36.65 -6.58
C ASP A 539 6.42 -37.62 -7.48
N PHE A 540 6.76 -37.14 -8.67
CA PHE A 540 7.37 -37.94 -9.74
C PHE A 540 8.67 -37.35 -10.26
N THR A 541 9.11 -36.23 -9.70
CA THR A 541 10.31 -35.48 -10.11
C THR A 541 11.56 -35.88 -9.31
N THR A 542 11.40 -36.74 -8.30
CA THR A 542 12.40 -37.11 -7.28
C THR A 542 12.79 -38.58 -7.33
#